data_AF-A0A957LID9-F1
#
_entry.id   AF-A0A957LID9-F1
#
_cell.length_a   1.000
_cell.length_b   1.000
_cell.length_c   1.000
_cell.angle_alpha   90.00
_cell.angle_beta   90.00
_cell.angle_gamma   90.00
#
_symmetry.space_group_name_H-M   'P 1'
#
loop_
_entity.id
_entity.type
_entity.pdbx_description
1 polymer ?
#
loop_
_entity_poly.entity_id
_entity_poly.type
_entity_poly.pdbx_seq_one_letter_code
_entity_poly.pdbx_strand_id
1 'polypeptide(L)'
;MIKIQKWIDDLESSLWLRPTVWLISMAILAITLITIDRLFLLDEIRDLLPWFLKSGAEEARTMLGAISTGMLTVTSLAFSLTMVTVVQTANAYSPRILRQYLGDTHNQHVFGVLIGTFLYSLLVLRAVRSGENTEFVPVLATNMAIILSVIATGALIYFINHVSQSIKVSNIIQLIFAHTKETAASLFPENVGQPWIDAVPELPQRDPIVLTAEQSGYIQLFDPESILRTAAEGELLIRAAYVVGDYVLADAPLAEVWTDRALTEGQKNAIRGAFILGRERSFTQDVRFGLRQLSDIALRAISPAVNDPTTTVNAIDSLASILSQLMQHGRIIPYRCDDSGRLRLIFPDITFADLLEEAYMQIVHYGLHDYIILARVIEVCGQLGASTADEGYRQDLWAFVVMMMEKCDPTQHGPLEQRRINERLQKTAAQLEQDADPHYLK
;
A
#
# COMPACT_ATOMS: atom_id res chain seq x y z
N MET A 1 11.40 -17.59 1.82
CA MET A 1 10.23 -17.18 1.01
C MET A 1 10.03 -15.68 1.02
N ILE A 2 10.08 -15.01 2.18
CA ILE A 2 9.78 -13.58 2.33
C ILE A 2 10.68 -12.64 1.50
N LYS A 3 11.97 -12.96 1.30
CA LYS A 3 12.84 -12.17 0.41
C LYS A 3 12.39 -12.18 -1.06
N ILE A 4 11.82 -13.30 -1.53
CA ILE A 4 11.28 -13.42 -2.89
C ILE A 4 9.96 -12.64 -2.96
N GLN A 5 9.11 -12.74 -1.94
CA GLN A 5 7.88 -11.97 -1.86
C GLN A 5 8.16 -10.46 -1.86
N LYS A 6 9.14 -9.99 -1.09
CA LYS A 6 9.61 -8.59 -1.17
C LYS A 6 10.07 -8.22 -2.57
N TRP A 7 10.86 -9.07 -3.20
CA TRP A 7 11.34 -8.82 -4.55
C TRP A 7 10.19 -8.75 -5.55
N ILE A 8 9.18 -9.62 -5.42
CA ILE A 8 7.96 -9.60 -6.23
C ILE A 8 7.18 -8.31 -5.95
N ASP A 9 6.96 -7.93 -4.70
CA ASP A 9 6.27 -6.68 -4.33
C ASP A 9 7.01 -5.43 -4.87
N ASP A 10 8.34 -5.41 -4.77
CA ASP A 10 9.20 -4.34 -5.30
C ASP A 10 9.16 -4.32 -6.85
N LEU A 11 9.04 -5.49 -7.49
CA LEU A 11 8.90 -5.64 -8.95
C LEU A 11 7.51 -5.24 -9.43
N GLU A 12 6.45 -5.62 -8.72
CA GLU A 12 5.06 -5.31 -9.07
C GLU A 12 4.73 -3.83 -8.84
N SER A 13 5.32 -3.23 -7.79
CA SER A 13 5.26 -1.78 -7.55
C SER A 13 6.14 -0.97 -8.51
N SER A 14 6.96 -1.61 -9.34
CA SER A 14 7.73 -0.95 -10.39
C SER A 14 6.84 -0.58 -11.57
N LEU A 15 6.89 0.70 -11.96
CA LEU A 15 6.25 1.24 -13.16
C LEU A 15 6.50 0.43 -14.43
N TRP A 16 7.65 -0.22 -14.52
CA TRP A 16 8.19 -0.72 -15.79
C TRP A 16 7.97 -2.21 -16.01
N LEU A 17 7.57 -2.98 -15.01
CA LEU A 17 7.47 -4.43 -15.14
C LEU A 17 6.46 -4.83 -16.22
N ARG A 18 5.19 -4.42 -16.08
CA ARG A 18 4.13 -4.77 -17.04
C ARG A 18 4.33 -4.13 -18.42
N PRO A 19 4.74 -2.85 -18.55
CA PRO A 19 5.07 -2.28 -19.86
C PRO A 19 6.19 -3.06 -20.57
N THR A 20 7.19 -3.56 -19.84
CA THR A 20 8.26 -4.38 -20.42
C THR A 20 7.74 -5.73 -20.93
N VAL A 21 6.84 -6.38 -20.18
CA VAL A 21 6.16 -7.60 -20.64
C VAL A 21 5.35 -7.36 -21.91
N TRP A 22 4.62 -6.24 -21.99
CA TRP A 22 3.91 -5.85 -23.21
C TRP A 22 4.84 -5.61 -24.39
N LEU A 23 5.98 -4.92 -24.18
CA LEU A 23 6.98 -4.70 -25.23
C LEU A 23 7.51 -6.00 -25.80
N ILE A 24 7.88 -6.95 -24.94
CA ILE A 24 8.35 -8.28 -25.34
C ILE A 24 7.24 -9.02 -26.10
N SER A 25 6.02 -9.01 -25.57
CA SER A 25 4.87 -9.69 -26.17
C SER A 25 4.54 -9.14 -27.56
N MET A 26 4.56 -7.81 -27.73
CA MET A 26 4.31 -7.16 -29.02
C MET A 26 5.45 -7.39 -30.01
N ALA A 27 6.71 -7.44 -29.54
CA ALA A 27 7.84 -7.79 -30.40
C ALA A 27 7.73 -9.23 -30.91
N ILE A 28 7.39 -10.18 -30.03
CA ILE A 28 7.16 -11.58 -30.41
C ILE A 28 5.98 -11.68 -31.39
N LEU A 29 4.88 -10.97 -31.14
CA LEU A 29 3.72 -10.95 -32.02
C LEU A 29 4.09 -10.41 -33.42
N ALA A 30 4.85 -9.31 -33.50
CA ALA A 30 5.30 -8.74 -34.76
C ALA A 30 6.16 -9.75 -35.55
N ILE A 31 7.18 -10.32 -34.91
CA ILE A 31 8.08 -11.30 -35.55
C ILE A 31 7.31 -12.53 -36.03
N THR A 32 6.38 -13.01 -35.20
CA THR A 32 5.56 -14.19 -35.52
C THR A 32 4.69 -13.93 -36.75
N LEU A 33 3.95 -12.83 -36.78
CA LEU A 33 3.07 -12.50 -37.90
C LEU A 33 3.86 -12.24 -39.18
N ILE A 34 4.99 -11.51 -39.11
CA ILE A 34 5.89 -11.32 -40.26
C ILE A 34 6.42 -12.66 -40.79
N THR A 35 6.73 -13.60 -39.90
CA THR A 35 7.23 -14.93 -40.30
C THR A 35 6.13 -15.75 -40.96
N ILE A 36 4.91 -15.71 -40.43
CA ILE A 36 3.73 -16.35 -41.04
C ILE A 36 3.47 -15.76 -42.44
N ASP A 37 3.45 -14.42 -42.57
CA ASP A 37 3.28 -13.73 -43.85
C ASP A 37 4.31 -14.20 -44.90
N ARG A 38 5.58 -14.41 -44.49
CA ARG A 38 6.64 -14.93 -45.37
C ARG A 38 6.47 -16.41 -45.72
N LEU A 39 6.09 -17.25 -44.76
CA LEU A 39 5.99 -18.70 -44.95
C LEU A 39 4.81 -19.08 -45.85
N PHE A 40 3.68 -18.40 -45.72
CA PHE A 40 2.46 -18.69 -46.46
C PHE A 40 2.34 -17.90 -47.77
N LEU A 41 3.35 -17.09 -48.12
CA LEU A 41 3.35 -16.24 -49.32
C LEU A 41 2.05 -15.43 -49.43
N LEU A 42 1.56 -14.90 -48.29
CA LEU A 42 0.27 -14.19 -48.23
C LEU A 42 0.25 -12.95 -49.12
N ASP A 43 1.42 -12.47 -49.51
CA ASP A 43 1.57 -11.39 -50.46
C ASP A 43 1.16 -11.79 -51.89
N GLU A 44 1.43 -13.03 -52.30
CA GLU A 44 1.10 -13.54 -53.64
C GLU A 44 -0.41 -13.69 -53.85
N ILE A 45 -1.16 -13.92 -52.76
CA ILE A 45 -2.63 -14.01 -52.77
C ILE A 45 -3.31 -12.71 -52.34
N ARG A 46 -2.57 -11.61 -52.21
CA ARG A 46 -3.09 -10.30 -51.78
C ARG A 46 -4.30 -9.86 -52.62
N ASP A 47 -4.29 -10.14 -53.91
CA ASP A 47 -5.38 -9.76 -54.82
C ASP A 47 -6.69 -10.54 -54.60
N LEU A 48 -6.63 -11.70 -53.94
CA LEU A 48 -7.79 -12.50 -53.56
C LEU A 48 -8.36 -12.09 -52.19
N LEU A 49 -7.63 -11.27 -51.42
CA LEU A 49 -8.11 -10.82 -50.12
C LEU A 49 -9.23 -9.78 -50.24
N PRO A 50 -10.14 -9.72 -49.25
CA PRO A 50 -11.12 -8.64 -49.14
C PRO A 50 -10.48 -7.24 -49.23
N TRP A 51 -11.20 -6.28 -49.81
CA TRP A 51 -10.70 -4.92 -50.06
C TRP A 51 -10.13 -4.20 -48.83
N PHE A 52 -10.62 -4.50 -47.63
CA PHE A 52 -10.16 -3.90 -46.38
C PHE A 52 -8.85 -4.50 -45.84
N LEU A 53 -8.40 -5.65 -46.37
CA LEU A 53 -7.12 -6.28 -46.01
C LEU A 53 -6.02 -5.95 -47.04
N LYS A 54 -6.37 -5.39 -48.19
CA LYS A 54 -5.41 -5.01 -49.24
C LYS A 54 -4.70 -3.71 -48.84
N SER A 55 -3.38 -3.75 -48.80
CA SER A 55 -2.54 -2.56 -48.61
C SER A 55 -1.29 -2.68 -49.46
N GLY A 56 -1.03 -1.69 -50.33
CA GLY A 56 0.23 -1.50 -51.04
C GLY A 56 1.39 -1.23 -50.08
N ALA A 57 2.64 -1.38 -50.56
CA ALA A 57 3.81 -1.15 -49.70
C ALA A 57 3.93 0.30 -49.22
N GLU A 58 3.58 1.27 -50.07
CA GLU A 58 3.64 2.69 -49.70
C GLU A 58 2.50 3.08 -48.73
N GLU A 59 1.31 2.51 -48.94
CA GLU A 59 0.15 2.67 -48.06
C GLU A 59 0.45 2.09 -46.67
N ALA A 60 1.01 0.86 -46.63
CA ALA A 60 1.40 0.21 -45.38
C ALA A 60 2.48 1.01 -44.65
N ARG A 61 3.51 1.50 -45.36
CA ARG A 61 4.55 2.36 -44.76
C ARG A 61 3.97 3.63 -44.16
N THR A 62 3.08 4.30 -44.90
CA THR A 62 2.43 5.53 -44.45
C THR A 62 1.57 5.27 -43.21
N MET A 63 0.75 4.22 -43.22
CA MET A 63 -0.11 3.86 -42.09
C MET A 63 0.70 3.46 -40.86
N LEU A 64 1.67 2.54 -41.00
CA LEU A 64 2.52 2.09 -39.89
C LEU A 64 3.37 3.23 -39.32
N GLY A 65 3.87 4.13 -40.19
CA GLY A 65 4.58 5.34 -39.78
C GLY A 65 3.69 6.31 -39.00
N ALA A 66 2.45 6.51 -39.45
CA ALA A 66 1.47 7.35 -38.77
C ALA A 66 1.07 6.75 -37.41
N ILE A 67 0.80 5.44 -37.33
CA ILE A 67 0.48 4.74 -36.08
C ILE A 67 1.67 4.85 -35.11
N SER A 68 2.89 4.54 -35.57
CA SER A 68 4.09 4.65 -34.74
C SER A 68 4.26 6.06 -34.17
N THR A 69 4.23 7.08 -35.02
CA THR A 69 4.43 8.47 -34.58
C THR A 69 3.31 8.92 -33.64
N GLY A 70 2.05 8.60 -33.96
CA GLY A 70 0.89 8.91 -33.12
C GLY A 70 0.97 8.24 -31.74
N MET A 71 1.36 6.96 -31.67
CA MET A 71 1.51 6.24 -30.41
C MET A 71 2.66 6.81 -29.56
N LEU A 72 3.76 7.26 -30.17
CA LEU A 72 4.84 7.92 -29.45
C LEU A 72 4.36 9.24 -28.82
N THR A 73 3.61 10.06 -29.55
CA THR A 73 3.03 11.31 -29.03
C THR A 73 2.04 11.05 -27.90
N VAL A 74 1.11 10.11 -28.09
CA VAL A 74 0.11 9.75 -27.07
C VAL A 74 0.76 9.20 -25.81
N THR A 75 1.78 8.35 -25.95
CA THR A 75 2.56 7.83 -24.82
C THR A 75 3.21 8.97 -24.03
N SER A 76 3.85 9.92 -24.72
CA SER A 76 4.49 11.07 -24.09
C SER A 76 3.49 11.94 -23.31
N LEU A 77 2.31 12.17 -23.87
CA LEU A 77 1.21 12.87 -23.19
C LEU A 77 0.72 12.10 -21.96
N ALA A 78 0.54 10.78 -22.07
CA ALA A 78 0.08 9.95 -20.96
C ALA A 78 1.11 9.91 -19.82
N PHE A 79 2.40 9.82 -20.14
CA PHE A 79 3.48 9.91 -19.15
C PHE A 79 3.51 11.28 -18.46
N SER A 80 3.39 12.35 -19.24
CA SER A 80 3.35 13.73 -18.72
C SER A 80 2.16 13.94 -17.78
N LEU A 81 0.97 13.51 -18.18
CA LEU A 81 -0.23 13.61 -17.35
C LEU A 81 -0.07 12.81 -16.05
N THR A 82 0.46 11.59 -16.12
CA THR A 82 0.73 10.76 -14.94
C THR A 82 1.68 11.45 -13.99
N MET A 83 2.78 12.01 -14.49
CA MET A 83 3.75 12.73 -13.66
C MET A 83 3.13 13.97 -13.00
N VAL A 84 2.30 14.71 -13.74
CA VAL A 84 1.55 15.86 -13.18
C VAL A 84 0.61 15.39 -12.07
N THR A 85 -0.16 14.34 -12.30
CA THR A 85 -1.09 13.81 -11.28
C THR A 85 -0.34 13.29 -10.06
N VAL A 86 0.79 12.62 -10.26
CA VAL A 86 1.68 12.17 -9.19
C VAL A 86 2.15 13.33 -8.34
N VAL A 87 2.67 14.40 -8.97
CA VAL A 87 3.15 15.59 -8.26
C VAL A 87 2.00 16.29 -7.54
N GLN A 88 0.84 16.42 -8.17
CA GLN A 88 -0.35 17.00 -7.55
C GLN A 88 -0.82 16.18 -6.34
N THR A 89 -0.84 14.86 -6.45
CA THR A 89 -1.25 13.93 -5.38
C THR A 89 -0.29 14.01 -4.19
N ALA A 90 1.02 13.99 -4.47
CA ALA A 90 2.05 14.15 -3.43
C ALA A 90 1.93 15.52 -2.72
N ASN A 91 1.60 16.57 -3.47
CA ASN A 91 1.38 17.92 -2.96
C ASN A 91 0.00 18.15 -2.33
N ALA A 92 -0.99 17.32 -2.60
CA ALA A 92 -2.34 17.49 -2.07
C ALA A 92 -2.57 16.64 -0.82
N TYR A 93 -1.90 15.48 -0.70
CA TYR A 93 -2.26 14.46 0.29
C TYR A 93 -1.07 14.04 1.16
N SER A 94 -0.14 13.23 0.64
CA SER A 94 1.09 12.88 1.33
C SER A 94 2.13 12.39 0.32
N PRO A 95 3.40 12.84 0.40
CA PRO A 95 4.49 12.30 -0.43
C PRO A 95 4.66 10.78 -0.30
N ARG A 96 4.14 10.18 0.79
CA ARG A 96 4.21 8.75 1.08
C ARG A 96 3.27 7.90 0.21
N ILE A 97 2.29 8.51 -0.46
CA ILE A 97 1.33 7.84 -1.36
C ILE A 97 1.93 7.65 -2.77
N LEU A 98 3.07 8.28 -3.06
CA LEU A 98 3.73 8.29 -4.36
C LEU A 98 3.91 6.88 -4.97
N ARG A 99 4.41 5.92 -4.18
CA ARG A 99 4.64 4.54 -4.63
C ARG A 99 3.36 3.83 -5.05
N GLN A 100 2.24 4.07 -4.36
CA GLN A 100 0.95 3.46 -4.68
C GLN A 100 0.43 3.93 -6.04
N TYR A 101 0.61 5.21 -6.37
CA TYR A 101 0.17 5.74 -7.67
C TYR A 101 1.05 5.24 -8.83
N LEU A 102 2.36 5.11 -8.59
CA LEU A 102 3.30 4.56 -9.57
C LEU A 102 3.11 3.04 -9.78
N GLY A 103 2.62 2.33 -8.76
CA GLY A 103 2.27 0.91 -8.84
C GLY A 103 0.90 0.61 -9.46
N ASP A 104 0.16 1.60 -9.95
CA ASP A 104 -1.19 1.38 -10.50
C ASP A 104 -1.15 0.49 -11.74
N THR A 105 -1.65 -0.74 -11.58
CA THR A 105 -1.64 -1.78 -12.62
C THR A 105 -2.41 -1.36 -13.86
N HIS A 106 -3.47 -0.55 -13.75
CA HIS A 106 -4.26 -0.10 -14.90
C HIS A 106 -3.45 0.86 -15.78
N ASN A 107 -2.77 1.82 -15.15
CA ASN A 107 -1.87 2.75 -15.86
C ASN A 107 -0.73 1.98 -16.54
N GLN A 108 -0.16 0.99 -15.86
CA GLN A 108 0.89 0.14 -16.43
C GLN A 108 0.41 -0.67 -17.65
N HIS A 109 -0.81 -1.21 -17.65
CA HIS A 109 -1.38 -1.89 -18.81
C HIS A 109 -1.61 -0.93 -19.98
N VAL A 110 -2.15 0.26 -19.73
CA VAL A 110 -2.33 1.30 -20.77
C VAL A 110 -0.98 1.64 -21.39
N PHE A 111 0.04 1.97 -20.58
CA PHE A 111 1.37 2.28 -21.08
C PHE A 111 1.97 1.13 -21.90
N GLY A 112 1.77 -0.11 -21.44
CA GLY A 112 2.19 -1.29 -22.18
C GLY A 112 1.53 -1.40 -23.56
N VAL A 113 0.22 -1.14 -23.66
CA VAL A 113 -0.49 -1.13 -24.96
C VAL A 113 0.02 -0.01 -25.87
N LEU A 114 0.19 1.20 -25.35
CA LEU A 114 0.64 2.36 -26.15
C LEU A 114 2.08 2.16 -26.69
N ILE A 115 3.03 1.87 -25.80
CA ILE A 115 4.44 1.67 -26.15
C ILE A 115 4.61 0.38 -26.96
N GLY A 116 3.86 -0.67 -26.61
CA GLY A 116 3.84 -1.94 -27.33
C GLY A 116 3.34 -1.79 -28.77
N THR A 117 2.27 -1.03 -28.99
CA THR A 117 1.74 -0.75 -30.34
C THR A 117 2.71 0.09 -31.17
N PHE A 118 3.40 1.04 -30.53
CA PHE A 118 4.50 1.78 -31.15
C PHE A 118 5.63 0.84 -31.61
N LEU A 119 6.15 -0.01 -30.73
CA LEU A 119 7.23 -0.95 -31.07
C LEU A 119 6.79 -1.96 -32.13
N TYR A 120 5.58 -2.50 -32.01
CA TYR A 120 4.96 -3.38 -32.99
C TYR A 120 4.99 -2.75 -34.38
N SER A 121 4.47 -1.51 -34.48
CA SER A 121 4.37 -0.78 -35.75
C SER A 121 5.75 -0.51 -36.37
N LEU A 122 6.77 -0.19 -35.56
CA LEU A 122 8.14 -0.01 -36.04
C LEU A 122 8.76 -1.32 -36.56
N LEU A 123 8.55 -2.44 -35.87
CA LEU A 123 9.09 -3.73 -36.30
C LEU A 123 8.44 -4.20 -37.60
N VAL A 124 7.12 -4.03 -37.74
CA VAL A 124 6.39 -4.33 -38.98
C VAL A 124 6.82 -3.38 -40.10
N LEU A 125 6.93 -2.07 -39.82
CA LEU A 125 7.39 -1.07 -40.79
C LEU A 125 8.77 -1.41 -41.34
N ARG A 126 9.70 -1.88 -40.49
CA ARG A 126 11.03 -2.34 -40.90
C ARG A 126 10.98 -3.53 -41.84
N ALA A 127 9.95 -4.37 -41.77
CA ALA A 127 9.81 -5.54 -42.62
C ALA A 127 9.27 -5.20 -44.02
N VAL A 128 8.62 -4.04 -44.21
CA VAL A 128 8.05 -3.61 -45.49
C VAL A 128 9.15 -3.23 -46.50
N ARG A 129 9.21 -3.95 -47.62
CA ARG A 129 10.15 -3.71 -48.73
C ARG A 129 9.41 -3.18 -49.95
N SER A 130 9.92 -2.12 -50.58
CA SER A 130 9.45 -1.62 -51.87
C SER A 130 10.61 -1.67 -52.87
N GLY A 131 10.40 -2.29 -54.03
CA GLY A 131 11.38 -2.37 -55.13
C GLY A 131 10.84 -3.20 -56.29
N GLU A 132 11.25 -2.89 -57.53
CA GLU A 132 10.67 -3.40 -58.79
C GLU A 132 10.55 -4.94 -58.89
N ASN A 133 11.34 -5.72 -58.14
CA ASN A 133 11.29 -7.19 -58.14
C ASN A 133 11.32 -7.82 -56.73
N THR A 134 11.19 -7.03 -55.66
CA THR A 134 11.27 -7.51 -54.27
C THR A 134 10.30 -6.78 -53.34
N GLU A 135 9.13 -6.39 -53.86
CA GLU A 135 8.06 -5.85 -53.03
C GLU A 135 7.60 -6.92 -52.04
N PHE A 136 7.54 -6.56 -50.77
CA PHE A 136 7.02 -7.44 -49.73
C PHE A 136 6.30 -6.60 -48.68
N VAL A 137 5.01 -6.90 -48.47
CA VAL A 137 4.24 -6.34 -47.36
C VAL A 137 3.65 -7.46 -46.53
N PRO A 138 3.94 -7.51 -45.22
CA PRO A 138 3.31 -8.47 -44.32
C PRO A 138 1.86 -8.04 -44.08
N VAL A 139 0.93 -8.64 -44.83
CA VAL A 139 -0.49 -8.23 -44.84
C VAL A 139 -1.13 -8.48 -43.48
N LEU A 140 -0.89 -9.64 -42.86
CA LEU A 140 -1.46 -9.97 -41.56
C LEU A 140 -0.92 -9.05 -40.47
N ALA A 141 0.40 -8.79 -40.48
CA ALA A 141 1.03 -7.91 -39.51
C ALA A 141 0.56 -6.44 -39.66
N THR A 142 0.41 -5.96 -40.90
CA THR A 142 -0.09 -4.59 -41.15
C THR A 142 -1.51 -4.39 -40.64
N ASN A 143 -2.42 -5.34 -40.91
CA ASN A 143 -3.80 -5.26 -40.44
C ASN A 143 -3.92 -5.37 -38.92
N MET A 144 -3.08 -6.19 -38.29
CA MET A 144 -3.01 -6.24 -36.83
C MET A 144 -2.56 -4.89 -36.23
N ALA A 145 -1.66 -4.15 -36.89
CA ALA A 145 -1.29 -2.80 -36.42
C ALA A 145 -2.50 -1.86 -36.36
N ILE A 146 -3.41 -1.94 -37.34
CA ILE A 146 -4.64 -1.14 -37.38
C ILE A 146 -5.54 -1.52 -36.20
N ILE A 147 -5.77 -2.81 -35.96
CA ILE A 147 -6.54 -3.29 -34.81
C ILE A 147 -5.93 -2.80 -33.49
N LEU A 148 -4.62 -2.95 -33.33
CA LEU A 148 -3.89 -2.47 -32.15
C LEU A 148 -4.02 -0.95 -31.97
N SER A 149 -4.02 -0.16 -33.05
CA SER A 149 -4.21 1.28 -32.96
C SER A 149 -5.59 1.68 -32.45
N VAL A 150 -6.65 0.94 -32.83
CA VAL A 150 -8.00 1.14 -32.30
C VAL A 150 -8.05 0.78 -30.81
N ILE A 151 -7.45 -0.35 -30.43
CA ILE A 151 -7.35 -0.76 -29.02
C ILE A 151 -6.58 0.29 -28.20
N ALA A 152 -5.45 0.77 -28.73
CA ALA A 152 -4.63 1.79 -28.09
C ALA A 152 -5.38 3.13 -27.91
N THR A 153 -6.21 3.50 -28.89
CA THR A 153 -7.09 4.68 -28.78
C THR A 153 -8.12 4.50 -27.68
N GLY A 154 -8.75 3.32 -27.58
CA GLY A 154 -9.65 2.99 -26.47
C GLY A 154 -8.95 3.01 -25.11
N ALA A 155 -7.72 2.48 -25.04
CA ALA A 155 -6.90 2.50 -23.83
C ALA A 155 -6.56 3.94 -23.40
N LEU A 156 -6.32 4.85 -24.33
CA LEU A 156 -6.11 6.27 -24.03
C LEU A 156 -7.37 6.92 -23.41
N ILE A 157 -8.55 6.68 -24.00
CA ILE A 157 -9.82 7.22 -23.47
C ILE A 157 -10.06 6.68 -22.05
N TYR A 158 -9.85 5.37 -21.86
CA TYR A 158 -9.91 4.74 -20.56
C TYR A 158 -8.95 5.39 -19.56
N PHE A 159 -7.69 5.59 -19.96
CA PHE A 159 -6.66 6.22 -19.14
C PHE A 159 -7.03 7.63 -18.68
N ILE A 160 -7.54 8.47 -19.59
CA ILE A 160 -7.97 9.83 -19.24
C ILE A 160 -9.08 9.79 -18.19
N ASN A 161 -10.07 8.90 -18.37
CA ASN A 161 -11.14 8.74 -17.40
C ASN A 161 -10.63 8.20 -16.05
N HIS A 162 -9.74 7.20 -16.08
CA HIS A 162 -9.15 6.59 -14.89
C HIS A 162 -8.36 7.61 -14.07
N VAL A 163 -7.45 8.35 -14.70
CA VAL A 163 -6.66 9.41 -14.05
C VAL A 163 -7.55 10.54 -13.52
N SER A 164 -8.63 10.88 -14.22
CA SER A 164 -9.57 11.90 -13.73
C SER A 164 -10.33 11.44 -12.48
N GLN A 165 -10.61 10.15 -12.35
CA GLN A 165 -11.30 9.58 -11.18
C GLN A 165 -10.33 9.33 -10.01
N SER A 166 -9.07 9.00 -10.27
CA SER A 166 -8.06 8.73 -9.23
C SER A 166 -7.70 9.96 -8.40
N ILE A 167 -7.90 11.17 -8.94
CA ILE A 167 -7.63 12.44 -8.24
C ILE A 167 -8.63 12.71 -7.08
N LYS A 168 -9.78 12.03 -7.04
CA LYS A 168 -10.76 12.27 -5.96
C LYS A 168 -10.21 11.79 -4.61
N VAL A 169 -10.19 12.69 -3.63
CA VAL A 169 -9.69 12.43 -2.27
C VAL A 169 -10.34 11.20 -1.64
N SER A 170 -11.64 11.04 -1.84
CA SER A 170 -12.40 9.89 -1.35
C SER A 170 -11.86 8.56 -1.89
N ASN A 171 -11.38 8.52 -3.14
CA ASN A 171 -10.82 7.29 -3.72
C ASN A 171 -9.46 6.95 -3.10
N ILE A 172 -8.64 7.95 -2.78
CA ILE A 172 -7.34 7.74 -2.12
C ILE A 172 -7.54 7.26 -0.69
N ILE A 173 -8.46 7.89 0.06
CA ILE A 173 -8.84 7.44 1.39
C ILE A 173 -9.32 5.99 1.35
N GLN A 174 -10.19 5.65 0.38
CA GLN A 174 -10.69 4.28 0.22
C GLN A 174 -9.60 3.28 -0.20
N LEU A 175 -8.64 3.68 -1.04
CA LEU A 175 -7.49 2.86 -1.41
C LEU A 175 -6.63 2.52 -0.18
N ILE A 176 -6.27 3.54 0.61
CA ILE A 176 -5.47 3.36 1.83
C ILE A 176 -6.26 2.53 2.84
N PHE A 177 -7.55 2.83 3.02
CA PHE A 177 -8.43 2.08 3.89
C PHE A 177 -8.47 0.60 3.50
N ALA A 178 -8.79 0.27 2.25
CA ALA A 178 -8.90 -1.11 1.77
C ALA A 178 -7.58 -1.88 1.93
N HIS A 179 -6.45 -1.26 1.56
CA HIS A 179 -5.14 -1.88 1.73
C HIS A 179 -4.80 -2.11 3.22
N THR A 180 -5.01 -1.10 4.07
CA THR A 180 -4.73 -1.22 5.51
C THR A 180 -5.62 -2.30 6.15
N LYS A 181 -6.85 -2.43 5.67
CA LYS A 181 -7.80 -3.47 6.08
C LYS A 181 -7.31 -4.87 5.76
N GLU A 182 -6.78 -5.06 4.55
CA GLU A 182 -6.19 -6.33 4.10
C GLU A 182 -4.90 -6.66 4.86
N THR A 183 -4.05 -5.65 5.08
CA THR A 183 -2.84 -5.78 5.90
C THR A 183 -3.18 -6.13 7.35
N ALA A 184 -4.22 -5.52 7.93
CA ALA A 184 -4.70 -5.86 9.27
C ALA A 184 -5.13 -7.33 9.33
N ALA A 185 -5.95 -7.79 8.38
CA ALA A 185 -6.43 -9.17 8.35
C ALA A 185 -5.31 -10.22 8.19
N SER A 186 -4.20 -9.86 7.55
CA SER A 186 -3.06 -10.76 7.29
C SER A 186 -1.96 -10.71 8.36
N LEU A 187 -1.89 -9.64 9.15
CA LEU A 187 -0.88 -9.46 10.19
C LEU A 187 -1.23 -10.12 11.52
N PHE A 188 -2.50 -10.44 11.75
CA PHE A 188 -2.88 -11.06 13.01
C PHE A 188 -2.13 -12.38 13.17
N PRO A 189 -1.35 -12.54 14.25
CA PRO A 189 -0.48 -13.69 14.42
C PRO A 189 -1.26 -14.97 14.80
N GLU A 190 -2.53 -15.09 14.39
CA GLU A 190 -3.33 -16.32 14.42
C GLU A 190 -2.68 -17.42 13.58
N ASN A 191 -1.99 -17.05 12.50
CA ASN A 191 -1.34 -18.00 11.60
C ASN A 191 0.10 -18.38 12.01
N VAL A 192 0.65 -17.75 13.06
CA VAL A 192 2.05 -17.93 13.47
C VAL A 192 2.09 -18.67 14.80
N GLY A 193 2.41 -19.97 14.76
CA GLY A 193 2.49 -20.80 15.96
C GLY A 193 1.20 -20.82 16.79
N GLN A 194 1.29 -21.26 18.04
CA GLN A 194 0.16 -21.18 18.98
C GLN A 194 0.34 -20.00 19.94
N PRO A 195 -0.73 -19.27 20.30
CA PRO A 195 -0.62 -18.24 21.33
C PRO A 195 -0.26 -18.87 22.68
N TRP A 196 0.61 -18.21 23.45
CA TRP A 196 0.84 -18.55 24.85
C TRP A 196 -0.27 -17.93 25.69
N ILE A 197 -1.17 -18.78 26.21
CA ILE A 197 -2.38 -18.37 26.95
C ILE A 197 -2.13 -18.34 28.47
N ASP A 198 -0.99 -18.87 28.93
CA ASP A 198 -0.59 -18.81 30.34
C ASP A 198 -0.25 -17.37 30.77
N ALA A 199 0.10 -17.20 32.06
CA ALA A 199 0.51 -15.91 32.60
C ALA A 199 1.71 -15.29 31.86
N VAL A 200 1.92 -13.98 32.07
CA VAL A 200 3.06 -13.24 31.54
C VAL A 200 4.35 -14.04 31.81
N PRO A 201 5.08 -14.43 30.75
CA PRO A 201 6.18 -15.36 30.92
C PRO A 201 7.33 -14.73 31.69
N GLU A 202 7.81 -15.45 32.70
CA GLU A 202 9.04 -15.07 33.39
C GLU A 202 10.24 -15.30 32.47
N LEU A 203 11.00 -14.23 32.21
CA LEU A 203 12.22 -14.32 31.43
C LEU A 203 13.32 -15.02 32.24
N PRO A 204 14.21 -15.80 31.60
CA PRO A 204 15.33 -16.41 32.29
C PRO A 204 16.21 -15.36 32.98
N GLN A 205 16.61 -15.61 34.24
CA GLN A 205 17.45 -14.70 35.05
C GLN A 205 18.92 -14.61 34.62
N ARG A 206 19.22 -14.84 33.35
CA ARG A 206 20.57 -14.78 32.77
C ARG A 206 20.62 -13.76 31.65
N ASP A 207 21.82 -13.28 31.36
CA ASP A 207 22.03 -12.35 30.26
C ASP A 207 21.70 -13.02 28.92
N PRO A 208 20.89 -12.37 28.06
CA PRO A 208 20.62 -12.86 26.72
C PRO A 208 21.84 -12.65 25.81
N ILE A 209 21.92 -13.46 24.78
CA ILE A 209 22.78 -13.18 23.63
C ILE A 209 22.05 -12.16 22.74
N VAL A 210 22.64 -10.98 22.57
CA VAL A 210 22.06 -9.90 21.76
C VAL A 210 22.50 -10.04 20.31
N LEU A 211 21.54 -10.11 19.40
CA LEU A 211 21.77 -10.03 17.95
C LEU A 211 21.48 -8.62 17.48
N THR A 212 22.48 -7.96 16.90
CA THR A 212 22.37 -6.58 16.43
C THR A 212 22.08 -6.48 14.93
N ALA A 213 21.56 -5.32 14.52
CA ALA A 213 21.35 -4.97 13.13
C ALA A 213 22.67 -4.70 12.41
N GLU A 214 22.84 -5.28 11.21
CA GLU A 214 24.04 -5.10 10.39
C GLU A 214 24.08 -3.73 9.68
N GLN A 215 22.93 -3.07 9.54
CA GLN A 215 22.79 -1.78 8.87
C GLN A 215 21.62 -0.98 9.44
N SER A 216 21.61 0.32 9.20
CA SER A 216 20.47 1.17 9.55
C SER A 216 19.36 1.08 8.50
N GLY A 217 18.10 1.14 8.92
CA GLY A 217 16.94 1.17 8.02
C GLY A 217 15.62 0.84 8.72
N TYR A 218 14.52 0.95 7.97
CA TYR A 218 13.20 0.54 8.43
C TYR A 218 13.03 -0.98 8.32
N ILE A 219 12.45 -1.62 9.33
CA ILE A 219 11.98 -3.01 9.22
C ILE A 219 10.78 -3.01 8.27
N GLN A 220 10.95 -3.57 7.07
CA GLN A 220 9.90 -3.63 6.05
C GLN A 220 9.09 -4.91 6.12
N LEU A 221 9.74 -6.03 6.48
CA LEU A 221 9.10 -7.33 6.65
C LEU A 221 9.72 -8.06 7.83
N PHE A 222 8.90 -8.89 8.47
CA PHE A 222 9.30 -9.79 9.54
C PHE A 222 8.82 -11.21 9.22
N ASP A 223 9.71 -12.20 9.33
CA ASP A 223 9.41 -13.63 9.14
C ASP A 223 9.31 -14.35 10.50
N PRO A 224 8.16 -14.28 11.18
CA PRO A 224 8.03 -14.85 12.50
C PRO A 224 8.02 -16.39 12.50
N GLU A 225 7.55 -17.02 11.43
CA GLU A 225 7.55 -18.49 11.29
C GLU A 225 8.97 -19.04 11.20
N SER A 226 9.84 -18.41 10.40
CA SER A 226 11.24 -18.82 10.31
C SER A 226 11.97 -18.66 11.65
N ILE A 227 11.66 -17.60 12.42
CA ILE A 227 12.20 -17.42 13.77
C ILE A 227 11.67 -18.50 14.72
N LEU A 228 10.36 -18.76 14.70
CA LEU A 228 9.73 -19.75 15.55
C LEU A 228 10.32 -21.16 15.30
N ARG A 229 10.51 -21.54 14.03
CA ARG A 229 11.16 -22.80 13.65
C ARG A 229 12.60 -22.86 14.16
N THR A 230 13.36 -21.80 13.95
CA THR A 230 14.76 -21.71 14.43
C THR A 230 14.84 -21.82 15.96
N ALA A 231 13.88 -21.21 16.66
CA ALA A 231 13.77 -21.28 18.11
C ALA A 231 13.40 -22.68 18.60
N ALA A 232 12.47 -23.37 17.93
CA ALA A 232 12.06 -24.73 18.28
C ALA A 232 13.22 -25.73 18.08
N GLU A 233 13.88 -25.71 16.91
CA GLU A 233 15.00 -26.60 16.59
C GLU A 233 16.22 -26.37 17.50
N GLY A 234 16.47 -25.11 17.86
CA GLY A 234 17.61 -24.71 18.68
C GLY A 234 17.36 -24.71 20.20
N GLU A 235 16.14 -25.03 20.63
CA GLU A 235 15.68 -24.85 22.02
C GLU A 235 15.95 -23.42 22.55
N LEU A 236 15.63 -22.41 21.75
CA LEU A 236 15.83 -21.00 22.05
C LEU A 236 14.55 -20.35 22.58
N LEU A 237 14.71 -19.30 23.39
CA LEU A 237 13.69 -18.28 23.63
C LEU A 237 14.19 -16.98 23.00
N ILE A 238 13.39 -16.38 22.13
CA ILE A 238 13.77 -15.20 21.36
C ILE A 238 12.79 -14.07 21.69
N ARG A 239 13.31 -12.90 22.06
CA ARG A 239 12.53 -11.65 22.16
C ARG A 239 12.94 -10.72 21.03
N ALA A 240 12.02 -10.42 20.12
CA ALA A 240 12.22 -9.39 19.12
C ALA A 240 12.13 -8.00 19.79
N ALA A 241 13.04 -7.10 19.42
CA ALA A 241 13.11 -5.76 20.01
C ALA A 241 12.25 -4.72 19.26
N TYR A 242 11.92 -5.02 18.00
CA TYR A 242 11.26 -4.10 17.09
C TYR A 242 10.14 -4.78 16.32
N VAL A 243 9.21 -3.98 15.83
CA VAL A 243 8.10 -4.39 14.98
C VAL A 243 8.24 -3.81 13.57
N VAL A 244 7.51 -4.37 12.61
CA VAL A 244 7.49 -3.85 11.24
C VAL A 244 7.10 -2.37 11.26
N GLY A 245 7.88 -1.55 10.55
CA GLY A 245 7.73 -0.10 10.50
C GLY A 245 8.76 0.69 11.31
N ASP A 246 9.42 0.06 12.29
CA ASP A 246 10.38 0.75 13.14
C ASP A 246 11.69 1.04 12.38
N TYR A 247 12.32 2.18 12.66
CA TYR A 247 13.66 2.50 12.16
C TYR A 247 14.72 2.01 13.13
N VAL A 248 15.61 1.16 12.65
CA VAL A 248 16.69 0.54 13.42
C VAL A 248 18.02 1.14 13.00
N LEU A 249 18.88 1.45 13.96
CA LEU A 249 20.25 1.89 13.71
C LEU A 249 21.17 0.68 13.53
N ALA A 250 22.26 0.87 12.79
CA ALA A 250 23.33 -0.13 12.75
C ALA A 250 23.82 -0.39 14.18
N ASP A 251 24.11 -1.65 14.49
CA ASP A 251 24.51 -2.15 15.80
C ASP A 251 23.44 -2.07 16.91
N ALA A 252 22.23 -1.61 16.62
CA ALA A 252 21.11 -1.66 17.57
C ALA A 252 20.61 -3.11 17.77
N PRO A 253 20.10 -3.47 18.97
CA PRO A 253 19.66 -4.83 19.27
C PRO A 253 18.38 -5.19 18.50
N LEU A 254 18.43 -6.16 17.58
CA LEU A 254 17.26 -6.69 16.87
C LEU A 254 16.50 -7.74 17.67
N ALA A 255 17.25 -8.62 18.33
CA ALA A 255 16.69 -9.72 19.08
C ALA A 255 17.58 -10.09 20.27
N GLU A 256 16.94 -10.47 21.36
CA GLU A 256 17.56 -11.08 22.52
C GLU A 256 17.26 -12.58 22.52
N VAL A 257 18.29 -13.40 22.74
CA VAL A 257 18.19 -14.85 22.67
C VAL A 257 18.68 -15.49 23.96
N TRP A 258 17.82 -16.27 24.60
CA TRP A 258 18.18 -17.12 25.73
C TRP A 258 18.29 -18.57 25.27
N THR A 259 19.38 -19.23 25.64
CA THR A 259 19.64 -20.65 25.36
C THR A 259 20.71 -21.22 26.29
N ASP A 260 20.62 -22.51 26.58
CA ASP A 260 21.64 -23.26 27.35
C ASP A 260 22.84 -23.69 26.48
N ARG A 261 22.77 -23.43 25.17
CA ARG A 261 23.77 -23.86 24.19
C ARG A 261 24.41 -22.66 23.51
N ALA A 262 25.60 -22.85 22.94
CA ALA A 262 26.21 -21.82 22.10
C ALA A 262 25.38 -21.64 20.82
N LEU A 263 25.03 -20.39 20.50
CA LEU A 263 24.37 -20.02 19.24
C LEU A 263 25.31 -20.27 18.06
N THR A 264 24.88 -21.11 17.13
CA THR A 264 25.61 -21.35 15.87
C THR A 264 25.49 -20.14 14.92
N GLU A 265 26.47 -19.94 14.05
CA GLU A 265 26.39 -18.87 13.03
C GLU A 265 25.18 -19.04 12.09
N GLY A 266 24.78 -20.28 11.82
CA GLY A 266 23.57 -20.58 11.05
C GLY A 266 22.31 -20.03 11.73
N GLN A 267 22.15 -20.23 13.03
CA GLN A 267 21.03 -19.71 13.81
C GLN A 267 21.05 -18.17 13.89
N LYS A 268 22.23 -17.56 14.12
CA LYS A 268 22.36 -16.10 14.12
C LYS A 268 21.93 -15.49 12.79
N ASN A 269 22.37 -16.08 11.67
CA ASN A 269 22.03 -15.63 10.33
C ASN A 269 20.54 -15.88 10.00
N ALA A 270 19.95 -16.97 10.48
CA ALA A 270 18.52 -17.24 10.32
C ALA A 270 17.67 -16.20 11.05
N ILE A 271 18.02 -15.87 12.31
CA ILE A 271 17.30 -14.87 13.11
C ILE A 271 17.48 -13.47 12.49
N ARG A 272 18.70 -13.05 12.15
CA ARG A 272 18.93 -11.76 11.46
C ARG A 272 18.20 -11.70 10.12
N GLY A 273 18.27 -12.77 9.35
CA GLY A 273 17.68 -12.87 8.01
C GLY A 273 16.15 -12.84 7.98
N ALA A 274 15.49 -13.01 9.12
CA ALA A 274 14.06 -12.84 9.30
C ALA A 274 13.63 -11.37 9.44
N PHE A 275 14.56 -10.46 9.78
CA PHE A 275 14.33 -9.01 9.74
C PHE A 275 14.79 -8.47 8.40
N ILE A 276 13.85 -8.00 7.58
CA ILE A 276 14.18 -7.43 6.28
C ILE A 276 14.17 -5.90 6.37
N LEU A 277 15.36 -5.31 6.41
CA LEU A 277 15.52 -3.86 6.45
C LEU A 277 15.47 -3.24 5.05
N GLY A 278 15.01 -1.99 4.97
CA GLY A 278 15.04 -1.16 3.78
C GLY A 278 15.16 0.32 4.08
N ARG A 279 15.38 1.14 3.04
CA ARG A 279 15.60 2.59 3.19
C ARG A 279 14.32 3.38 3.53
N GLU A 280 13.17 2.82 3.19
CA GLU A 280 11.86 3.42 3.41
C GLU A 280 10.92 2.40 4.07
N ARG A 281 9.88 2.89 4.73
CA ARG A 281 8.82 2.06 5.30
C ARG A 281 8.03 1.36 4.18
N SER A 282 7.58 0.12 4.41
CA SER A 282 6.77 -0.65 3.44
C SER A 282 5.34 -0.81 3.93
N PHE A 283 4.40 -1.04 3.00
CA PHE A 283 2.98 -1.26 3.27
C PHE A 283 2.63 -2.73 3.57
N THR A 284 3.43 -3.67 3.08
CA THR A 284 3.05 -5.09 3.01
C THR A 284 2.64 -5.67 4.37
N GLN A 285 3.28 -5.23 5.45
CA GLN A 285 3.11 -5.76 6.80
C GLN A 285 2.98 -4.65 7.86
N ASP A 286 2.47 -3.47 7.50
CA ASP A 286 2.46 -2.33 8.42
C ASP A 286 1.12 -1.57 8.48
N VAL A 287 0.25 -2.00 9.40
CA VAL A 287 -1.04 -1.32 9.67
C VAL A 287 -0.84 0.11 10.17
N ARG A 288 0.17 0.33 11.03
CA ARG A 288 0.46 1.65 11.60
C ARG A 288 0.80 2.66 10.50
N PHE A 289 1.44 2.21 9.42
CA PHE A 289 1.72 3.07 8.28
C PHE A 289 0.44 3.48 7.52
N GLY A 290 -0.54 2.58 7.40
CA GLY A 290 -1.86 2.90 6.86
C GLY A 290 -2.63 3.93 7.69
N LEU A 291 -2.66 3.74 9.02
CA LEU A 291 -3.22 4.72 9.96
C LEU A 291 -2.53 6.08 9.80
N ARG A 292 -1.20 6.06 9.71
CA ARG A 292 -0.39 7.26 9.54
C ARG A 292 -0.71 8.04 8.26
N GLN A 293 -0.93 7.36 7.14
CA GLN A 293 -1.28 8.02 5.89
C GLN A 293 -2.66 8.68 5.94
N LEU A 294 -3.65 8.02 6.56
CA LEU A 294 -4.98 8.62 6.76
C LEU A 294 -4.89 9.83 7.69
N SER A 295 -4.06 9.77 8.74
CA SER A 295 -3.76 10.93 9.58
C SER A 295 -3.08 12.05 8.77
N ASP A 296 -2.09 11.76 7.93
CA ASP A 296 -1.46 12.77 7.08
C ASP A 296 -2.49 13.47 6.15
N ILE A 297 -3.46 12.73 5.60
CA ILE A 297 -4.55 13.30 4.78
C ILE A 297 -5.42 14.25 5.61
N ALA A 298 -5.81 13.83 6.82
CA ALA A 298 -6.58 14.64 7.75
C ALA A 298 -5.83 15.94 8.13
N LEU A 299 -4.53 15.84 8.43
CA LEU A 299 -3.66 16.97 8.76
C LEU A 299 -3.53 17.96 7.60
N ARG A 300 -3.47 17.46 6.37
CA ARG A 300 -3.40 18.34 5.20
C ARG A 300 -4.73 19.03 4.93
N ALA A 301 -5.83 18.30 5.08
CA ALA A 301 -7.19 18.82 4.89
C ALA A 301 -7.54 19.91 5.92
N ILE A 302 -7.16 19.75 7.19
CA ILE A 302 -7.39 20.76 8.23
C ILE A 302 -6.38 21.91 8.21
N SER A 303 -5.33 21.82 7.39
CA SER A 303 -4.32 22.89 7.32
C SER A 303 -4.95 24.22 6.87
N PRO A 304 -4.45 25.39 7.32
CA PRO A 304 -5.00 26.69 6.94
C PRO A 304 -5.07 26.96 5.44
N ALA A 305 -4.23 26.27 4.65
CA ALA A 305 -4.19 26.42 3.20
C ALA A 305 -5.31 25.67 2.47
N VAL A 306 -5.85 24.60 3.06
CA VAL A 306 -6.90 23.75 2.46
C VAL A 306 -8.25 23.99 3.15
N ASN A 307 -8.27 23.92 4.48
CA ASN A 307 -9.44 24.17 5.33
C ASN A 307 -10.70 23.39 4.90
N ASP A 308 -10.54 22.07 4.71
CA ASP A 308 -11.60 21.14 4.31
C ASP A 308 -11.95 20.16 5.46
N PRO A 309 -12.85 20.54 6.38
CA PRO A 309 -13.25 19.66 7.49
C PRO A 309 -13.98 18.40 7.02
N THR A 310 -14.59 18.40 5.82
CA THR A 310 -15.31 17.22 5.31
C THR A 310 -14.33 16.09 4.99
N THR A 311 -13.21 16.42 4.33
CA THR A 311 -12.14 15.45 4.07
C THR A 311 -11.52 14.93 5.37
N THR A 312 -11.30 15.80 6.36
CA THR A 312 -10.79 15.41 7.67
C THR A 312 -11.73 14.43 8.38
N VAL A 313 -13.04 14.69 8.37
CA VAL A 313 -14.06 13.78 8.93
C VAL A 313 -14.05 12.43 8.20
N ASN A 314 -13.95 12.41 6.88
CA ASN A 314 -13.86 11.16 6.12
C ASN A 314 -12.63 10.31 6.49
N ALA A 315 -11.49 10.96 6.75
CA ALA A 315 -10.28 10.28 7.21
C ALA A 315 -10.44 9.74 8.65
N ILE A 316 -11.05 10.51 9.55
CA ILE A 316 -11.38 10.09 10.92
C ILE A 316 -12.28 8.85 10.93
N ASP A 317 -13.29 8.82 10.06
CA ASP A 317 -14.23 7.70 9.93
C ASP A 317 -13.56 6.43 9.35
N SER A 318 -12.62 6.63 8.43
CA SER A 318 -11.84 5.53 7.85
C SER A 318 -10.89 4.93 8.89
N LEU A 319 -10.24 5.77 9.70
CA LEU A 319 -9.43 5.35 10.86
C LEU A 319 -10.29 4.57 11.87
N ALA A 320 -11.48 5.07 12.18
CA ALA A 320 -12.41 4.42 13.11
C ALA A 320 -12.76 3.01 12.63
N SER A 321 -13.03 2.87 11.33
CA SER A 321 -13.38 1.59 10.73
C SER A 321 -12.22 0.59 10.81
N ILE A 322 -10.98 1.03 10.63
CA ILE A 322 -9.79 0.17 10.79
C ILE A 322 -9.62 -0.24 12.26
N LEU A 323 -9.70 0.70 13.20
CA LEU A 323 -9.57 0.44 14.63
C LEU A 323 -10.67 -0.51 15.14
N SER A 324 -11.91 -0.33 14.70
CA SER A 324 -13.02 -1.23 15.04
C SER A 324 -12.76 -2.66 14.59
N GLN A 325 -12.21 -2.85 13.39
CA GLN A 325 -11.83 -4.19 12.93
C GLN A 325 -10.69 -4.76 13.77
N LEU A 326 -9.67 -3.96 14.09
CA LEU A 326 -8.56 -4.41 14.93
C LEU A 326 -9.05 -4.88 16.31
N MET A 327 -10.05 -4.19 16.89
CA MET A 327 -10.68 -4.59 18.15
C MET A 327 -11.46 -5.92 18.06
N GLN A 328 -12.05 -6.23 16.89
CA GLN A 328 -12.80 -7.49 16.69
C GLN A 328 -11.91 -8.73 16.68
N HIS A 329 -10.63 -8.59 16.34
CA HIS A 329 -9.65 -9.68 16.38
C HIS A 329 -9.10 -9.94 17.79
N GLY A 330 -9.56 -9.19 18.80
CA GLY A 330 -9.16 -9.34 20.20
C GLY A 330 -7.76 -8.81 20.47
N ARG A 331 -7.33 -8.92 21.74
CA ARG A 331 -5.98 -8.51 22.16
C ARG A 331 -4.93 -9.39 21.48
N ILE A 332 -3.98 -8.74 20.79
CA ILE A 332 -2.83 -9.41 20.19
C ILE A 332 -1.96 -9.93 21.32
N ILE A 333 -1.98 -11.25 21.54
CA ILE A 333 -1.05 -11.89 22.48
C ILE A 333 0.35 -11.80 21.85
N PRO A 334 1.36 -11.18 22.47
CA PRO A 334 2.68 -11.01 21.86
C PRO A 334 3.58 -12.25 22.02
N TYR A 335 3.06 -13.34 22.55
CA TYR A 335 3.82 -14.53 22.92
C TYR A 335 3.45 -15.73 22.05
N ARG A 336 4.44 -16.46 21.54
CA ARG A 336 4.24 -17.61 20.64
C ARG A 336 4.98 -18.86 21.07
N CYS A 337 4.24 -19.97 20.99
CA CYS A 337 4.66 -21.31 21.34
C CYS A 337 5.00 -22.13 20.11
N ASP A 338 5.90 -23.11 20.29
CA ASP A 338 6.02 -24.23 19.36
C ASP A 338 4.86 -25.24 19.51
N ASP A 339 4.81 -26.24 18.63
CA ASP A 339 3.80 -27.32 18.65
C ASP A 339 3.81 -28.15 19.94
N SER A 340 4.87 -28.05 20.76
CA SER A 340 4.97 -28.68 22.07
C SER A 340 4.47 -27.80 23.21
N GLY A 341 3.91 -26.63 22.92
CA GLY A 341 3.38 -25.69 23.90
C GLY A 341 4.46 -24.92 24.67
N ARG A 342 5.72 -24.93 24.22
CA ARG A 342 6.80 -24.18 24.88
C ARG A 342 6.92 -22.79 24.28
N LEU A 343 7.06 -21.77 25.12
CA LEU A 343 7.30 -20.40 24.66
C LEU A 343 8.63 -20.31 23.90
N ARG A 344 8.57 -19.71 22.70
CA ARG A 344 9.72 -19.59 21.80
C ARG A 344 9.97 -18.18 21.28
N LEU A 345 8.92 -17.40 21.06
CA LEU A 345 9.03 -16.07 20.48
C LEU A 345 8.18 -15.06 21.26
N ILE A 346 8.79 -13.93 21.60
CA ILE A 346 8.16 -12.78 22.24
C ILE A 346 8.29 -11.59 21.29
N PHE A 347 7.17 -11.02 20.90
CA PHE A 347 7.09 -9.79 20.13
C PHE A 347 7.06 -8.57 21.07
N PRO A 348 7.46 -7.39 20.59
CA PRO A 348 7.09 -6.14 21.24
C PRO A 348 5.58 -6.03 21.35
N ASP A 349 5.10 -5.57 22.51
CA ASP A 349 3.69 -5.33 22.74
C ASP A 349 3.28 -4.01 22.08
N ILE A 350 2.30 -4.05 21.18
CA ILE A 350 1.68 -2.86 20.60
C ILE A 350 0.29 -2.78 21.20
N THR A 351 0.08 -1.80 22.07
CA THR A 351 -1.20 -1.63 22.74
C THR A 351 -2.21 -0.95 21.83
N PHE A 352 -3.50 -1.08 22.17
CA PHE A 352 -4.54 -0.35 21.46
C PHE A 352 -4.41 1.17 21.66
N ALA A 353 -3.95 1.61 22.84
CA ALA A 353 -3.62 3.00 23.10
C ALA A 353 -2.56 3.54 22.11
N ASP A 354 -1.51 2.78 21.81
CA ASP A 354 -0.50 3.18 20.81
C ASP A 354 -1.12 3.39 19.42
N LEU A 355 -2.07 2.53 19.03
CA LEU A 355 -2.76 2.63 17.74
C LEU A 355 -3.73 3.82 17.70
N LEU A 356 -4.42 4.11 18.81
CA LEU A 356 -5.25 5.31 18.95
C LEU A 356 -4.42 6.58 18.83
N GLU A 357 -3.26 6.63 19.49
CA GLU A 357 -2.35 7.77 19.42
C GLU A 357 -1.81 7.96 18.00
N GLU A 358 -1.34 6.90 17.35
CA GLU A 358 -0.85 6.95 15.97
C GLU A 358 -1.94 7.44 15.00
N ALA A 359 -3.20 7.05 15.22
CA ALA A 359 -4.33 7.44 14.39
C ALA A 359 -4.77 8.90 14.60
N TYR A 360 -4.94 9.33 15.86
CA TYR A 360 -5.69 10.54 16.17
C TYR A 360 -4.87 11.66 16.84
N MET A 361 -3.75 11.37 17.51
CA MET A 361 -3.05 12.36 18.34
C MET A 361 -2.68 13.63 17.56
N GLN A 362 -2.19 13.48 16.32
CA GLN A 362 -1.83 14.65 15.51
C GLN A 362 -3.06 15.38 14.99
N ILE A 363 -4.10 14.64 14.57
CA ILE A 363 -5.36 15.24 14.10
C ILE A 363 -5.96 16.11 15.22
N VAL A 364 -5.98 15.58 16.44
CA VAL A 364 -6.41 16.32 17.63
C VAL A 364 -5.52 17.53 17.84
N HIS A 365 -4.20 17.35 17.90
CA HIS A 365 -3.25 18.45 18.17
C HIS A 365 -3.44 19.67 17.23
N TYR A 366 -3.60 19.42 15.93
CA TYR A 366 -3.80 20.50 14.95
C TYR A 366 -5.27 20.91 14.79
N GLY A 367 -6.22 20.10 15.28
CA GLY A 367 -7.66 20.33 15.17
C GLY A 367 -8.35 20.78 16.44
N LEU A 368 -7.62 21.06 17.53
CA LEU A 368 -8.18 21.54 18.80
C LEU A 368 -9.05 22.80 18.61
N HIS A 369 -8.76 23.64 17.63
CA HIS A 369 -9.53 24.87 17.39
C HIS A 369 -10.78 24.65 16.53
N ASP A 370 -10.94 23.48 15.91
CA ASP A 370 -12.07 23.15 15.05
C ASP A 370 -13.06 22.24 15.78
N TYR A 371 -14.22 22.79 16.15
CA TYR A 371 -15.23 22.06 16.88
C TYR A 371 -15.78 20.85 16.12
N ILE A 372 -15.77 20.87 14.77
CA ILE A 372 -16.27 19.76 13.94
C ILE A 372 -15.35 18.55 14.14
N ILE A 373 -14.04 18.80 14.17
CA ILE A 373 -13.01 17.76 14.30
C ILE A 373 -13.01 17.19 15.72
N LEU A 374 -12.99 18.06 16.73
CA LEU A 374 -13.11 17.65 18.14
C LEU A 374 -14.36 16.81 18.37
N ALA A 375 -15.54 17.33 17.99
CA ALA A 375 -16.79 16.62 18.20
C ALA A 375 -16.82 15.27 17.47
N ARG A 376 -16.19 15.18 16.29
CA ARG A 376 -16.15 13.92 15.53
C ARG A 376 -15.25 12.88 16.17
N VAL A 377 -14.06 13.26 16.64
CA VAL A 377 -13.16 12.33 17.36
C VAL A 377 -13.84 11.80 18.63
N ILE A 378 -14.47 12.68 19.43
CA ILE A 378 -15.26 12.27 20.61
C ILE A 378 -16.34 11.26 20.23
N GLU A 379 -17.11 11.55 19.19
CA GLU A 379 -18.20 10.68 18.74
C GLU A 379 -17.69 9.32 18.28
N VAL A 380 -16.60 9.28 17.52
CA VAL A 380 -15.98 8.04 17.06
C VAL A 380 -15.47 7.21 18.22
N CYS A 381 -14.87 7.80 19.25
CA CYS A 381 -14.47 7.06 20.45
C CYS A 381 -15.68 6.38 21.12
N GLY A 382 -16.82 7.07 21.21
CA GLY A 382 -18.07 6.49 21.72
C GLY A 382 -18.63 5.37 20.84
N GLN A 383 -18.54 5.51 19.52
CA GLN A 383 -18.94 4.46 18.57
C GLN A 383 -18.06 3.21 18.67
N LEU A 384 -16.74 3.39 18.77
CA LEU A 384 -15.78 2.30 19.00
C LEU A 384 -16.09 1.60 20.33
N GLY A 385 -16.30 2.35 21.41
CA GLY A 385 -16.66 1.82 22.72
C GLY A 385 -17.94 0.98 22.72
N ALA A 386 -18.96 1.45 22.01
CA ALA A 386 -20.22 0.72 21.84
C ALA A 386 -20.08 -0.55 20.99
N SER A 387 -19.03 -0.65 20.17
CA SER A 387 -18.78 -1.81 19.29
C SER A 387 -18.01 -2.95 19.97
N THR A 388 -17.55 -2.76 21.22
CA THR A 388 -16.77 -3.76 21.98
C THR A 388 -17.41 -4.07 23.32
N ALA A 389 -17.18 -5.30 23.80
CA ALA A 389 -17.48 -5.72 25.17
C ALA A 389 -16.24 -5.69 26.10
N ASP A 390 -15.04 -5.49 25.55
CA ASP A 390 -13.79 -5.42 26.32
C ASP A 390 -13.69 -4.07 27.07
N GLU A 391 -13.67 -4.15 28.39
CA GLU A 391 -13.56 -2.99 29.28
C GLU A 391 -12.23 -2.24 29.10
N GLY A 392 -11.13 -2.95 28.80
CA GLY A 392 -9.83 -2.34 28.58
C GLY A 392 -9.82 -1.40 27.38
N TYR A 393 -10.45 -1.78 26.27
CA TYR A 393 -10.60 -0.87 25.13
C TYR A 393 -11.44 0.36 25.47
N ARG A 394 -12.50 0.21 26.27
CA ARG A 394 -13.32 1.36 26.70
C ARG A 394 -12.53 2.31 27.61
N GLN A 395 -11.69 1.76 28.50
CA GLN A 395 -10.80 2.54 29.35
C GLN A 395 -9.77 3.32 28.51
N ASP A 396 -9.12 2.68 27.53
CA ASP A 396 -8.16 3.34 26.64
C ASP A 396 -8.82 4.47 25.82
N LEU A 397 -10.02 4.23 25.27
CA LEU A 397 -10.80 5.24 24.55
C LEU A 397 -11.16 6.42 25.45
N TRP A 398 -11.59 6.16 26.68
CA TRP A 398 -11.94 7.22 27.61
C TRP A 398 -10.72 8.03 28.05
N ALA A 399 -9.61 7.37 28.35
CA ALA A 399 -8.34 8.03 28.68
C ALA A 399 -7.90 8.97 27.53
N PHE A 400 -8.05 8.53 26.28
CA PHE A 400 -7.75 9.36 25.11
C PHE A 400 -8.69 10.58 25.01
N VAL A 401 -9.99 10.41 25.23
CA VAL A 401 -10.97 11.52 25.24
C VAL A 401 -10.65 12.53 26.35
N VAL A 402 -10.35 12.07 27.55
CA VAL A 402 -9.98 12.94 28.69
C VAL A 402 -8.71 13.73 28.36
N MET A 403 -7.66 13.08 27.88
CA MET A 403 -6.41 13.73 27.48
C MET A 403 -6.64 14.82 26.42
N MET A 404 -7.53 14.59 25.46
CA MET A 404 -7.90 15.60 24.47
C MET A 404 -8.65 16.78 25.11
N MET A 405 -9.61 16.51 26.00
CA MET A 405 -10.37 17.57 26.68
C MET A 405 -9.49 18.42 27.59
N GLU A 406 -8.48 17.84 28.24
CA GLU A 406 -7.49 18.59 29.04
C GLU A 406 -6.66 19.57 28.21
N LYS A 407 -6.46 19.27 26.93
CA LYS A 407 -5.74 20.14 25.99
C LYS A 407 -6.65 21.17 25.32
N CYS A 408 -7.97 20.99 25.39
CA CYS A 408 -8.95 21.88 24.78
C CYS A 408 -9.17 23.12 25.66
N ASP A 409 -8.97 24.31 25.10
CA ASP A 409 -9.30 25.57 25.78
C ASP A 409 -10.77 25.95 25.48
N PRO A 410 -11.67 25.92 26.47
CA PRO A 410 -13.10 26.19 26.26
C PRO A 410 -13.38 27.60 25.73
N THR A 411 -12.46 28.55 25.92
CA THR A 411 -12.64 29.94 25.51
C THR A 411 -12.49 30.16 24.01
N GLN A 412 -11.97 29.16 23.30
CA GLN A 412 -11.71 29.23 21.85
C GLN A 412 -12.94 28.86 21.01
N HIS A 413 -13.99 28.32 21.63
CA HIS A 413 -15.21 27.89 20.95
C HIS A 413 -16.39 28.80 21.30
N GLY A 414 -17.26 29.04 20.31
CA GLY A 414 -18.49 29.78 20.55
C GLY A 414 -19.44 29.03 21.51
N PRO A 415 -20.39 29.72 22.18
CA PRO A 415 -21.30 29.08 23.13
C PRO A 415 -22.11 27.89 22.55
N LEU A 416 -22.47 27.96 21.26
CA LEU A 416 -23.16 26.88 20.57
C LEU A 416 -22.24 25.68 20.28
N GLU A 417 -20.98 25.94 19.95
CA GLU A 417 -19.97 24.91 19.66
C GLU A 417 -19.60 24.18 20.94
N GLN A 418 -19.35 24.92 22.03
CA GLN A 418 -19.06 24.35 23.34
C GLN A 418 -20.22 23.48 23.84
N ARG A 419 -21.47 23.97 23.72
CA ARG A 419 -22.66 23.17 24.03
C ARG A 419 -22.68 21.88 23.22
N ARG A 420 -22.35 21.95 21.93
CA ARG A 420 -22.31 20.77 21.07
C ARG A 420 -21.24 19.79 21.55
N ILE A 421 -20.01 20.25 21.79
CA ILE A 421 -18.91 19.41 22.31
C ILE A 421 -19.35 18.69 23.59
N ASN A 422 -19.93 19.42 24.54
CA ASN A 422 -20.41 18.87 25.81
C ASN A 422 -21.49 17.79 25.61
N GLU A 423 -22.44 18.00 24.71
CA GLU A 423 -23.46 16.99 24.37
C GLU A 423 -22.83 15.70 23.80
N ARG A 424 -21.76 15.80 22.99
CA ARG A 424 -21.05 14.61 22.45
C ARG A 424 -20.26 13.93 23.56
N LEU A 425 -19.58 14.70 24.41
CA LEU A 425 -18.80 14.17 25.53
C LEU A 425 -19.69 13.37 26.49
N GLN A 426 -20.86 13.89 26.86
CA GLN A 426 -21.81 13.18 27.72
C GLN A 426 -22.30 11.87 27.08
N LYS A 427 -22.64 11.91 25.79
CA LYS A 427 -23.06 10.71 25.06
C LYS A 427 -21.94 9.67 25.01
N THR A 428 -20.72 10.09 24.71
CA THR A 428 -19.54 9.20 24.64
C THR A 428 -19.21 8.62 26.00
N ALA A 429 -19.28 9.39 27.09
CA ALA A 429 -19.09 8.89 28.45
C ALA A 429 -20.08 7.76 28.78
N ALA A 430 -21.36 7.97 28.48
CA ALA A 430 -22.40 6.96 28.68
C ALA A 430 -22.15 5.69 27.82
N GLN A 431 -21.70 5.84 26.58
CA GLN A 431 -21.36 4.71 25.70
C GLN A 431 -20.13 3.92 26.17
N LEU A 432 -19.21 4.59 26.88
CA LEU A 432 -18.01 3.99 27.43
C LEU A 432 -18.20 3.49 28.86
N GLU A 433 -19.42 3.60 29.43
CA GLU A 433 -19.74 3.26 30.82
C GLU A 433 -18.88 4.03 31.84
N GLN A 434 -18.62 5.31 31.54
CA GLN A 434 -17.84 6.23 32.36
C GLN A 434 -18.69 7.43 32.80
N ASP A 435 -18.31 8.06 33.91
CA ASP A 435 -18.92 9.31 34.35
C ASP A 435 -18.23 10.51 33.69
N ALA A 436 -19.01 11.37 33.01
CA ALA A 436 -18.50 12.63 32.50
C ALA A 436 -18.22 13.59 33.67
N ASP A 437 -16.96 13.86 33.97
CA ASP A 437 -16.60 14.80 35.04
C ASP A 437 -17.20 16.19 34.73
N PRO A 438 -17.96 16.80 35.67
CA PRO A 438 -18.50 18.15 35.54
C PRO A 438 -17.45 19.23 35.23
N HIS A 439 -16.17 18.98 35.53
CA HIS A 439 -15.06 19.88 35.21
C HIS A 439 -14.90 20.11 33.71
N TYR A 440 -15.06 19.07 32.88
CA TYR A 440 -14.92 19.16 31.41
C TYR A 440 -16.20 19.62 30.69
N LEU A 441 -17.30 19.83 31.44
CA LEU A 441 -18.60 20.27 30.92
C LEU A 441 -18.87 21.77 31.15
N LYS A 442 -17.93 22.48 31.78
CA LYS A 442 -17.95 23.94 31.96
C LYS A 442 -17.21 24.63 30.83
#